data_AF-A0A9E5UH37-F1
#
_entry.id   AF-A0A9E5UH37-F1
#
_cell.length_a   1.000
_cell.length_b   1.000
_cell.length_c   1.000
_cell.angle_alpha   90.00
_cell.angle_beta   90.00
_cell.angle_gamma   90.00
#
_symmetry.space_group_name_H-M   'P 1'
#
loop_
_entity.id
_entity.type
_entity.pdbx_description
1 polymer ?
#
loop_
_entity_poly.entity_id
_entity_poly.type
_entity_poly.pdbx_seq_one_letter_code
_entity_poly.pdbx_strand_id
1 'polypeptide(L)'
;FISASYQATDKLRFAVDSRYVGSRDDVYYSASLGPYGALDRSDISGYNVTNATVGYSVTGNLSALLKVENLFDTDYQEINGYKTRGRGYFIKLQYQL
;
A
#
# COMPACT_ATOMS: atom_id res chain seq x y z
N PHE A 1 6.79 7.76 -4.23
CA PHE A 1 6.12 7.74 -2.91
C PHE A 1 6.17 9.14 -2.35
N ILE A 2 5.07 9.62 -1.80
CA ILE A 2 4.99 10.89 -1.08
C ILE A 2 4.47 10.57 0.32
N SER A 3 5.07 11.18 1.34
CA SER A 3 4.60 11.06 2.71
C SER A 3 4.46 12.43 3.34
N ALA A 4 3.47 12.55 4.21
CA ALA A 4 3.26 13.70 5.06
C ALA A 4 3.01 13.21 6.49
N SER A 5 3.55 13.92 7.46
CA SER A 5 3.22 13.66 8.87
C SER A 5 3.06 14.95 9.63
N TYR A 6 2.14 14.94 10.57
CA TYR A 6 1.77 16.09 11.38
C TYR A 6 1.74 15.69 12.85
N GLN A 7 2.52 16.38 13.66
CA GLN A 7 2.50 16.26 15.11
C GLN A 7 1.45 17.26 15.64
N ALA A 8 0.24 16.77 15.90
CA ALA A 8 -0.87 17.64 16.31
C ALA A 8 -0.73 18.13 17.76
N THR A 9 -0.15 17.29 18.62
CA THR A 9 0.20 17.59 20.01
C THR A 9 1.44 16.78 20.38
N ASP A 10 2.03 16.98 21.56
CA ASP A 10 3.15 16.15 22.04
C ASP A 10 2.83 14.65 22.16
N LYS A 11 1.53 14.30 22.17
CA LYS A 11 1.05 12.92 22.31
C LYS A 11 0.45 12.35 21.03
N LEU A 12 0.02 13.19 20.08
CA LEU A 12 -0.78 12.77 18.93
C LEU A 12 -0.07 13.09 17.61
N ARG A 13 0.14 12.06 16.80
CA ARG A 13 0.73 12.16 15.47
C ARG A 13 -0.17 11.54 14.42
N PHE A 14 -0.31 12.23 13.30
CA PHE A 14 -0.91 11.70 12.08
C PHE A 14 0.17 11.53 11.01
N ALA A 15 0.07 10.49 10.21
CA ALA A 15 0.88 10.32 9.02
C ALA A 15 0.05 9.73 7.88
N VAL A 16 0.33 10.16 6.67
CA VAL A 16 -0.25 9.64 5.44
C VAL A 16 0.89 9.39 4.47
N ASP A 17 0.87 8.25 3.82
CA ASP A 17 1.79 7.91 2.74
C ASP A 17 1.01 7.47 1.51
N SER A 18 1.45 7.92 0.34
CA SER A 18 0.78 7.65 -0.93
C SER A 18 1.80 7.20 -1.97
N ARG A 19 1.46 6.11 -2.66
CA ARG A 19 2.24 5.51 -3.74
C ARG A 19 1.40 5.50 -5.00
N TYR A 20 1.75 6.40 -5.93
CA TYR A 20 1.30 6.33 -7.31
C TYR A 20 2.26 5.50 -8.16
N VAL A 21 1.68 4.65 -9.00
CA VAL A 21 2.37 3.86 -10.01
C VAL A 21 1.63 4.07 -11.33
N GLY A 22 2.33 4.55 -12.36
CA GLY A 22 1.77 4.70 -13.70
C GLY A 22 1.46 3.36 -14.36
N SER A 23 0.64 3.40 -15.41
CA SER A 23 0.37 2.25 -16.27
C SER A 23 1.66 1.76 -16.92
N ARG A 24 1.73 0.45 -17.16
CA ARG A 24 2.89 -0.21 -17.77
C ARG A 24 2.47 -1.46 -18.52
N ASP A 25 3.23 -1.80 -19.55
CA ASP A 25 3.11 -3.11 -20.20
C ASP A 25 3.71 -4.18 -19.29
N ASP A 26 3.05 -5.33 -19.20
CA ASP A 26 3.60 -6.56 -18.63
C ASP A 26 3.82 -7.59 -19.74
N VAL A 27 5.00 -8.19 -19.77
CA VAL A 27 5.37 -9.17 -20.80
C VAL A 27 5.07 -10.56 -20.26
N TYR A 28 4.25 -11.33 -20.98
CA TYR A 28 3.89 -12.69 -20.60
C TYR A 28 4.07 -13.65 -21.77
N TYR A 29 4.18 -14.95 -21.46
CA TYR A 29 4.27 -15.98 -22.48
C TYR A 29 2.86 -16.36 -22.99
N SER A 30 2.68 -16.33 -24.31
CA SER A 30 1.44 -16.70 -24.99
C SER A 30 1.68 -17.93 -25.87
N ALA A 31 1.09 -19.06 -25.48
CA ALA A 31 1.18 -20.32 -26.22
C ALA A 31 0.43 -20.29 -27.57
N SER A 32 -0.44 -19.29 -27.79
CA SER A 32 -1.22 -19.13 -29.01
C SER A 32 -0.50 -18.33 -30.12
N LEU A 33 0.69 -17.77 -29.85
CA LEU A 33 1.47 -16.99 -30.81
C LEU A 33 2.60 -17.84 -31.44
N GLY A 34 2.63 -17.96 -32.78
CA GLY A 34 3.74 -18.61 -33.52
C GLY A 34 3.86 -20.14 -33.31
N PRO A 35 4.76 -20.83 -34.05
CA PRO A 35 4.75 -22.30 -34.13
C PRO A 35 5.05 -23.02 -32.80
N TYR A 36 5.62 -22.33 -31.81
CA TYR A 36 5.98 -22.88 -30.49
C TYR A 36 5.67 -21.92 -29.32
N GLY A 37 4.77 -20.95 -29.49
CA GLY A 37 4.53 -19.88 -28.50
C GLY A 37 5.53 -18.72 -28.60
N ALA A 38 5.12 -17.53 -28.15
CA ALA A 38 5.94 -16.33 -28.15
C ALA A 38 5.60 -15.39 -26.97
N LEU A 39 6.42 -14.36 -26.74
CA LEU A 39 6.12 -13.31 -25.77
C LEU A 39 5.06 -12.34 -26.33
N ASP A 40 4.08 -12.01 -25.50
CA ASP A 40 3.06 -11.01 -25.75
C ASP A 40 3.09 -9.93 -24.66
N ARG A 41 2.32 -8.85 -24.83
CA ARG A 41 2.21 -7.76 -23.87
C ARG A 41 0.76 -7.52 -23.49
N SER A 42 0.54 -7.31 -22.20
CA SER A 42 -0.77 -6.89 -21.65
C SER A 42 -0.59 -5.68 -20.77
N ASP A 43 -1.48 -4.70 -20.90
CA ASP A 43 -1.43 -3.46 -20.14
C ASP A 43 -1.86 -3.70 -18.68
N ILE A 44 -1.02 -3.26 -17.75
CA ILE A 44 -1.39 -3.10 -16.34
C ILE A 44 -1.77 -1.64 -16.10
N SER A 45 -2.99 -1.43 -15.62
CA SER A 45 -3.49 -0.10 -15.25
C SER A 45 -2.66 0.51 -14.11
N GLY A 46 -2.39 1.81 -14.22
CA GLY A 46 -1.79 2.56 -13.13
C GLY A 46 -2.70 2.62 -11.91
N TYR A 47 -2.11 2.74 -10.73
CA TYR A 47 -2.84 2.73 -9.47
C TYR A 47 -2.23 3.71 -8.47
N ASN A 48 -3.04 4.12 -7.49
CA ASN A 48 -2.59 4.87 -6.33
C ASN A 48 -3.03 4.17 -5.05
N VAL A 49 -2.09 3.86 -4.16
CA VAL A 49 -2.39 3.30 -2.84
C VAL A 49 -1.99 4.31 -1.79
N THR A 50 -2.92 4.65 -0.90
CA THR A 50 -2.68 5.57 0.21
C THR A 50 -2.87 4.84 1.52
N ASN A 51 -1.95 4.99 2.46
CA ASN A 51 -2.05 4.47 3.81
C ASN A 51 -2.14 5.63 4.81
N ALA A 52 -2.77 5.38 5.95
CA ALA A 52 -2.87 6.34 7.03
C ALA A 52 -2.43 5.71 8.35
N THR A 53 -1.73 6.48 9.17
CA THR A 53 -1.26 6.06 10.49
C THR A 53 -1.58 7.12 11.52
N VAL A 54 -2.11 6.69 12.67
CA VAL A 54 -2.33 7.51 13.85
C VAL A 54 -1.51 6.93 15.00
N GLY A 55 -0.65 7.75 15.59
CA GLY A 55 0.11 7.40 16.79
C GLY A 55 -0.37 8.21 17.98
N TYR A 56 -0.53 7.56 19.13
CA TYR A 56 -0.95 8.20 20.37
C TYR A 56 -0.15 7.71 21.59
N SER A 57 0.46 8.64 22.32
CA SER A 57 1.07 8.38 23.63
C SER A 57 -0.01 8.37 24.71
N VAL A 58 -0.43 7.17 25.12
CA VAL A 58 -1.50 6.95 26.10
C VAL A 58 -1.03 7.41 27.49
N THR A 59 0.17 6.98 27.89
CA THR A 59 0.86 7.41 29.11
C THR A 59 2.34 7.67 28.79
N GLY A 60 3.16 8.06 29.77
CA GLY A 60 4.62 8.23 29.57
C GLY A 60 5.33 6.95 29.14
N ASN A 61 4.74 5.79 29.42
CA ASN A 61 5.34 4.47 29.21
C ASN A 61 4.55 3.61 28.22
N LEU A 62 3.35 4.05 27.79
CA LEU A 62 2.47 3.31 26.89
C LEU A 62 2.13 4.13 25.65
N SER A 63 2.36 3.55 24.49
CA SER A 63 1.98 4.11 23.19
C SER A 63 1.13 3.14 22.38
N ALA A 64 0.22 3.70 21.60
CA ALA A 64 -0.64 2.98 20.67
C ALA A 64 -0.45 3.55 19.26
N LEU A 65 -0.52 2.67 18.26
CA LEU A 65 -0.49 3.04 16.86
C LEU A 65 -1.56 2.27 16.11
N LEU A 66 -2.37 3.01 15.34
CA LEU A 66 -3.35 2.49 14.41
C LEU A 66 -2.87 2.77 13.00
N LYS A 67 -2.83 1.76 12.13
CA LYS A 67 -2.48 1.91 10.72
C LYS A 67 -3.59 1.30 9.86
N VAL A 68 -4.02 2.06 8.87
CA VAL A 68 -4.91 1.61 7.80
C VAL A 68 -4.10 1.56 6.51
N GLU A 69 -3.90 0.37 5.98
CA GLU A 69 -3.30 0.16 4.66
C GLU A 69 -4.37 0.17 3.59
N ASN A 70 -4.05 0.73 2.43
CA ASN A 70 -4.98 0.91 1.31
C ASN A 70 -6.29 1.58 1.78
N LEU A 71 -6.15 2.78 2.34
CA LEU A 71 -7.20 3.59 2.96
C LEU A 71 -8.45 3.74 2.07
N PHE A 72 -8.27 3.79 0.75
CA PHE A 72 -9.36 3.94 -0.21
C PHE A 72 -9.83 2.61 -0.82
N ASP A 73 -9.26 1.48 -0.38
CA ASP A 73 -9.56 0.13 -0.88
C ASP A 73 -9.50 0.04 -2.40
N THR A 74 -8.43 0.61 -2.95
CA THR A 74 -8.14 0.55 -4.37
C THR A 74 -7.86 -0.90 -4.73
N ASP A 75 -8.61 -1.44 -5.69
CA ASP A 75 -8.29 -2.71 -6.33
C ASP A 75 -7.18 -2.46 -7.36
N TYR A 76 -6.07 -3.17 -7.24
CA TYR A 76 -4.92 -2.99 -8.11
C TYR A 76 -4.13 -4.28 -8.27
N GLN A 77 -3.33 -4.35 -9.32
CA GLN A 77 -2.42 -5.45 -9.59
C GLN A 77 -1.03 -4.89 -9.81
N GLU A 78 -0.03 -5.47 -9.16
CA GLU A 78 1.38 -5.12 -9.42
C GLU A 78 1.96 -5.92 -10.59
N ILE A 79 1.44 -7.14 -10.80
CA ILE A 79 1.83 -8.10 -11.84
C ILE A 79 0.54 -8.74 -12.35
N ASN A 80 0.42 -8.93 -13.67
CA ASN A 80 -0.80 -9.49 -14.25
C ASN A 80 -1.08 -10.88 -13.67
N GLY A 81 -2.33 -11.11 -13.27
CA GLY A 81 -2.77 -12.39 -12.73
C GLY A 81 -2.51 -12.60 -11.23
N TYR A 82 -1.83 -11.66 -10.56
CA TYR A 82 -1.64 -11.70 -9.10
C TYR A 82 -2.50 -10.64 -8.42
N LYS A 83 -3.39 -11.10 -7.53
CA LYS A 83 -4.21 -10.21 -6.71
C LYS A 83 -3.38 -9.60 -5.60
N THR A 84 -3.55 -8.29 -5.42
CA THR A 84 -3.03 -7.60 -4.24
C THR A 84 -4.08 -7.61 -3.12
N ARG A 85 -3.64 -7.34 -1.89
CA ARG A 85 -4.57 -7.23 -0.75
C ARG A 85 -5.31 -5.89 -0.82
N GLY A 86 -6.61 -5.93 -0.55
CA GLY A 86 -7.43 -4.74 -0.31
C GLY A 86 -7.06 -4.04 1.00
N ARG A 87 -8.01 -3.31 1.58
CA ARG A 87 -7.81 -2.55 2.83
C ARG A 87 -7.39 -3.42 4.01
N GLY A 88 -6.37 -2.98 4.74
CA GLY A 88 -5.83 -3.66 5.92
C GLY A 88 -5.86 -2.77 7.16
N TYR A 89 -6.09 -3.36 8.34
CA TYR A 89 -6.09 -2.65 9.62
C TYR A 89 -5.07 -3.26 10.56
N PHE A 90 -4.26 -2.43 11.19
CA PHE A 90 -3.20 -2.83 12.11
C PHE A 90 -3.25 -2.00 13.38
N ILE A 91 -3.08 -2.67 14.51
CA ILE A 91 -2.98 -2.06 15.82
C ILE A 91 -1.67 -2.51 16.44
N LYS A 92 -0.88 -1.56 16.95
CA LYS A 92 0.34 -1.82 17.71
C LYS A 92 0.23 -1.13 19.06
N LEU A 93 0.50 -1.88 20.12
CA LEU A 93 0.68 -1.37 21.48
C LEU A 93 2.14 -1.58 21.87
N GLN A 94 2.74 -0.56 22.49
CA GLN A 94 4.12 -0.63 22.93
C GLN A 94 4.26 -0.02 24.32
N TYR A 95 4.80 -0.81 25.25
CA TYR A 95 5.08 -0.42 26.62
C TYR A 95 6.59 -0.38 26.86
N GLN A 96 7.07 0.62 27.60
CA GLN A 96 8.48 0.80 27.99
C GLN A 96 8.59 0.77 29.52
N LEU A 97 9.43 -0.13 30.04
CA LEU A 97 9.73 -0.29 31.47
C LEU A 97 10.70 0.79 31.96
#